data_AF-M3ZGA0-F1
#
_entry.id   AF-M3ZGA0-F1
#
_cell.length_a   1.000
_cell.length_b   1.000
_cell.length_c   1.000
_cell.angle_alpha   90.00
_cell.angle_beta   90.00
_cell.angle_gamma   90.00
#
_symmetry.space_group_name_H-M   'P 1'
#
loop_
_entity.id
_entity.type
_entity.pdbx_description
1 polymer ?
#
loop_
_entity_poly.entity_id
_entity_poly.type
_entity_poly.pdbx_seq_one_letter_code
_entity_poly.pdbx_strand_id
1 'polypeptide(L)'
;MENWTRSAKVTYKRWSNPEPGDEGDFVGHTDEDQTTDNEICTIASAKVDSGSRESANSSGNNTTAETFSVDDALEVIGFGVFQWKISFVTGLAWVGDSMEMMILSILGPELHCDWSLPSYQVALITSVVFIGMGFSSLLWGNVADKYGRKVGLVISMCWALYYGLLSAFSPVYGWLLALRGFVGFGIGGTPQSVTLYSEFLPVRARGMSIMLMAVFWVLGTVSEVLLALWVMPTLGWRWLLGLSAIPVGIFVSFCFWLPESPRFDVLSGRREKAIATLTRIARENGKELPQGRLIEYKQNERGQYKDLFSQQYWKITLLLWFIWFSFAFSYFGIVLLTTELFQTESCGMAQGSSIEPRCSLECKYLTSADYKDLLWTTLAEFPGLLIILFAVDYLGRKKSMAICFFMFSLCILPLYACIGRVALTIFIFIARAFISGGYQVVFVYTPEVFPTEIRALGMGTCSAFARIGALITPFVAQVLLRTSMYLTLSVYCGCSLLAALASIFLPIETLGRSLQESSLDSDR
;
A
#
# COMPACT_ATOMS: atom_id res chain seq x y z
N MET A 1 19.75 -15.40 25.71
CA MET A 1 20.64 -16.59 25.76
C MET A 1 19.79 -17.81 25.45
N GLU A 2 20.22 -18.54 24.44
CA GLU A 2 19.98 -19.97 24.13
C GLU A 2 18.55 -20.51 24.02
N ASN A 3 18.04 -20.62 22.77
CA ASN A 3 17.42 -21.84 22.24
C ASN A 3 16.96 -21.67 20.78
N TRP A 4 17.90 -21.54 19.83
CA TRP A 4 17.56 -21.54 18.40
C TRP A 4 18.65 -22.24 17.57
N THR A 5 18.67 -23.56 17.61
CA THR A 5 19.34 -24.38 16.59
C THR A 5 18.52 -25.64 16.30
N ARG A 6 17.56 -25.54 15.38
CA ARG A 6 17.13 -26.70 14.58
C ARG A 6 17.57 -26.47 13.14
N SER A 7 18.64 -27.16 12.76
CA SER A 7 19.14 -27.21 11.39
C SER A 7 18.24 -28.13 10.56
N ALA A 8 17.37 -27.57 9.74
CA ALA A 8 16.66 -28.33 8.71
C ALA A 8 17.61 -28.53 7.51
N LYS A 9 18.02 -29.77 7.26
CA LYS A 9 18.81 -30.17 6.08
C LYS A 9 17.90 -30.10 4.85
N VAL A 10 18.13 -29.13 3.96
CA VAL A 10 17.46 -29.07 2.66
C VAL A 10 18.30 -29.87 1.66
N THR A 11 17.73 -30.97 1.17
CA THR A 11 18.37 -31.81 0.16
C THR A 11 17.94 -31.32 -1.23
N TYR A 12 18.87 -30.78 -2.02
CA TYR A 12 18.59 -30.43 -3.42
C TYR A 12 18.54 -31.70 -4.27
N LYS A 13 17.39 -32.00 -4.89
CA LYS A 13 17.30 -32.99 -5.96
C LYS A 13 17.74 -32.34 -7.28
N ARG A 14 18.86 -32.83 -7.82
CA ARG A 14 19.37 -32.50 -9.15
C ARG A 14 18.39 -33.03 -10.19
N TRP A 15 17.76 -32.15 -10.97
CA TRP A 15 16.96 -32.54 -12.13
C TRP A 15 17.91 -32.85 -13.30
N SER A 16 17.85 -34.09 -13.78
CA SER A 16 18.42 -34.52 -15.06
C SER A 16 17.26 -34.65 -16.05
N ASN A 17 17.35 -33.99 -17.21
CA ASN A 17 16.40 -34.19 -18.30
C ASN A 17 16.36 -35.67 -18.71
N PRO A 18 15.18 -36.24 -19.01
CA PRO A 18 15.11 -37.58 -19.59
C PRO A 18 15.63 -37.55 -21.03
N GLU A 19 16.57 -38.45 -21.35
CA GLU A 19 16.94 -38.77 -22.73
C GLU A 19 15.77 -39.47 -23.45
N PRO A 20 15.60 -39.27 -24.77
CA PRO A 20 14.55 -39.92 -25.53
C PRO A 20 14.99 -41.32 -26.00
N GLY A 21 14.23 -42.34 -25.61
CA GLY A 21 14.32 -43.70 -26.15
C GLY A 21 13.46 -44.64 -25.29
N ASP A 22 12.35 -45.17 -25.81
CA ASP A 22 12.38 -46.39 -26.62
C ASP A 22 10.96 -46.67 -27.15
N GLU A 23 10.90 -47.30 -28.32
CA GLU A 23 9.72 -47.53 -29.15
C GLU A 23 8.74 -48.56 -28.56
N GLY A 24 7.47 -48.44 -28.97
CA GLY A 24 6.42 -49.44 -28.75
C GLY A 24 5.25 -49.23 -29.71
N ASP A 25 5.30 -49.96 -30.82
CA ASP A 25 4.22 -50.43 -31.71
C ASP A 25 3.14 -49.43 -32.20
N PHE A 26 3.19 -49.11 -33.51
CA PHE A 26 1.98 -49.16 -34.35
C PHE A 26 2.34 -49.34 -35.84
N VAL A 27 1.69 -50.33 -36.46
CA VAL A 27 1.82 -50.79 -37.85
C VAL A 27 1.12 -49.85 -38.83
N GLY A 28 1.71 -49.61 -40.01
CA GLY A 28 1.01 -48.96 -41.14
C GLY A 28 1.87 -48.76 -42.39
N HIS A 29 1.48 -49.43 -43.47
CA HIS A 29 2.09 -49.62 -44.79
C HIS A 29 2.41 -48.36 -45.68
N THR A 30 3.39 -48.61 -46.57
CA THR A 30 3.51 -48.27 -48.02
C THR A 30 3.96 -46.90 -48.53
N ASP A 31 5.04 -47.01 -49.33
CA ASP A 31 5.27 -46.47 -50.68
C ASP A 31 6.01 -45.14 -50.92
N GLU A 32 7.16 -45.33 -51.59
CA GLU A 32 7.66 -44.65 -52.79
C GLU A 32 8.42 -43.31 -52.72
N ASP A 33 9.67 -43.41 -53.20
CA ASP A 33 10.33 -42.55 -54.19
C ASP A 33 10.55 -41.05 -53.89
N GLN A 34 11.81 -40.65 -53.70
CA GLN A 34 12.67 -40.20 -54.80
C GLN A 34 14.05 -39.71 -54.33
N THR A 35 15.03 -40.10 -55.13
CA THR A 35 16.45 -39.81 -55.14
C THR A 35 16.78 -38.35 -55.50
N THR A 36 17.92 -37.85 -54.99
CA THR A 36 18.98 -37.08 -55.68
C THR A 36 19.98 -36.61 -54.61
N ASP A 37 21.10 -37.31 -54.38
CA ASP A 37 22.38 -37.36 -55.10
C ASP A 37 23.38 -36.24 -54.73
N ASN A 38 24.60 -36.73 -54.43
CA ASN A 38 25.94 -36.12 -54.55
C ASN A 38 26.40 -35.18 -53.41
N GLU A 39 27.56 -35.33 -52.76
CA GLU A 39 28.82 -36.10 -52.93
C GLU A 39 29.52 -36.10 -51.54
N ILE A 40 30.07 -37.21 -50.99
CA ILE A 40 31.43 -37.79 -51.21
C ILE A 40 32.54 -36.76 -50.83
N CYS A 41 33.55 -36.97 -49.95
CA CYS A 41 34.40 -38.11 -49.56
C CYS A 41 35.09 -37.74 -48.20
N THR A 42 35.18 -38.64 -47.18
CA THR A 42 36.31 -39.59 -46.90
C THR A 42 37.55 -38.86 -46.34
N ILE A 43 38.18 -39.25 -45.21
CA ILE A 43 38.94 -40.48 -45.00
C ILE A 43 39.08 -40.78 -43.50
N ALA A 44 38.81 -42.05 -43.14
CA ALA A 44 39.32 -42.70 -41.95
C ALA A 44 40.71 -43.30 -42.23
N SER A 45 41.63 -43.24 -41.27
CA SER A 45 42.73 -44.19 -41.17
C SER A 45 43.00 -44.52 -39.70
N ALA A 46 43.18 -45.81 -39.43
CA ALA A 46 43.21 -46.44 -38.13
C ALA A 46 44.63 -46.89 -37.73
N LYS A 47 44.84 -46.94 -36.40
CA LYS A 47 45.72 -47.79 -35.55
C LYS A 47 47.24 -47.79 -35.78
N VAL A 48 48.01 -47.67 -34.67
CA VAL A 48 48.83 -48.76 -34.06
C VAL A 48 49.22 -48.42 -32.59
N ASP A 49 48.96 -49.42 -31.72
CA ASP A 49 49.49 -49.89 -30.43
C ASP A 49 49.97 -49.04 -29.22
N SER A 50 49.31 -49.39 -28.10
CA SER A 50 49.77 -49.76 -26.75
C SER A 50 50.97 -49.07 -26.08
N GLY A 51 50.66 -48.37 -24.98
CA GLY A 51 51.62 -48.04 -23.91
C GLY A 51 50.90 -47.42 -22.72
N SER A 52 50.81 -48.15 -21.62
CA SER A 52 50.19 -47.78 -20.36
C SER A 52 50.83 -46.54 -19.70
N ARG A 53 49.99 -45.59 -19.26
CA ARG A 53 50.14 -44.86 -17.98
C ARG A 53 48.92 -43.95 -17.73
N GLU A 54 48.22 -44.24 -16.64
CA GLU A 54 47.22 -43.39 -16.00
C GLU A 54 47.82 -42.01 -15.71
N SER A 55 47.09 -40.93 -16.03
CA SER A 55 46.81 -39.81 -15.12
C SER A 55 46.12 -38.64 -15.83
N ALA A 56 45.16 -38.05 -15.11
CA ALA A 56 44.52 -36.76 -15.33
C ALA A 56 43.41 -36.69 -16.41
N ASN A 57 42.20 -37.06 -15.98
CA ASN A 57 40.96 -36.46 -16.47
C ASN A 57 41.04 -34.92 -16.37
N SER A 58 41.40 -34.24 -17.45
CA SER A 58 40.96 -32.86 -17.65
C SER A 58 39.53 -32.91 -18.19
N SER A 59 38.59 -33.18 -17.28
CA SER A 59 37.19 -32.85 -17.51
C SER A 59 37.13 -31.35 -17.80
N GLY A 60 36.94 -31.00 -19.07
CA GLY A 60 36.62 -29.65 -19.47
C GLY A 60 35.37 -29.22 -18.72
N ASN A 61 35.57 -28.45 -17.66
CA ASN A 61 34.49 -27.73 -16.99
C ASN A 61 33.92 -26.76 -18.04
N ASN A 62 32.85 -27.17 -18.71
CA ASN A 62 31.81 -26.24 -19.11
C ASN A 62 31.29 -25.61 -17.82
N THR A 63 31.98 -24.56 -17.37
CA THR A 63 31.51 -23.67 -16.32
C THR A 63 30.28 -22.99 -16.90
N THR A 64 29.10 -23.59 -16.66
CA THR A 64 27.86 -22.83 -16.65
C THR A 64 28.10 -21.70 -15.66
N ALA A 65 28.37 -20.49 -16.18
CA ALA A 65 28.64 -19.33 -15.36
C ALA A 65 27.54 -19.23 -14.31
N GLU A 66 27.90 -19.26 -13.02
CA GLU A 66 26.92 -19.12 -11.94
C GLU A 66 26.13 -17.84 -12.20
N THR A 67 24.80 -17.91 -12.12
CA THR A 67 23.92 -16.76 -12.33
C THR A 67 23.08 -16.56 -11.10
N PHE A 68 22.78 -15.30 -10.79
CA PHE A 68 21.92 -14.94 -9.65
C PHE A 68 20.97 -13.83 -10.05
N SER A 69 19.78 -13.81 -9.45
CA SER A 69 18.81 -12.72 -9.63
C SER A 69 18.98 -11.63 -8.57
N VAL A 70 18.33 -10.48 -8.77
CA VAL A 70 18.27 -9.43 -7.74
C VAL A 70 17.70 -9.96 -6.43
N ASP A 71 16.71 -10.85 -6.51
CA ASP A 71 16.03 -11.40 -5.34
C ASP A 71 16.93 -12.37 -4.58
N ASP A 72 17.71 -13.20 -5.28
CA ASP A 72 18.71 -14.07 -4.66
C ASP A 72 19.79 -13.25 -3.95
N ALA A 73 20.24 -12.15 -4.58
CA ALA A 73 21.22 -11.25 -3.96
C ALA A 73 20.68 -10.60 -2.68
N LEU A 74 19.44 -10.11 -2.70
CA LEU A 74 18.81 -9.50 -1.53
C LEU A 74 18.56 -10.53 -0.41
N GLU A 75 18.24 -11.78 -0.75
CA GLU A 75 18.04 -12.84 0.23
C GLU A 75 19.35 -13.24 0.91
N VAL A 76 20.47 -13.28 0.17
CA VAL A 76 21.82 -13.53 0.71
C VAL A 76 22.32 -12.38 1.56
N ILE A 77 22.12 -11.13 1.12
CA ILE A 77 22.50 -9.93 1.87
C ILE A 77 21.66 -9.81 3.16
N GLY A 78 20.38 -10.17 3.10
CA GLY A 78 19.45 -10.11 4.21
C GLY A 78 19.08 -8.69 4.65
N PHE A 79 18.30 -8.61 5.73
CA PHE A 79 17.85 -7.35 6.32
C PHE A 79 18.92 -6.79 7.28
N GLY A 80 19.33 -5.53 7.10
CA GLY A 80 20.38 -4.89 7.88
C GLY A 80 20.23 -3.38 8.00
N VAL A 81 21.36 -2.69 8.22
CA VAL A 81 21.41 -1.24 8.48
C VAL A 81 20.91 -0.44 7.28
N PHE A 82 21.22 -0.89 6.05
CA PHE A 82 20.76 -0.23 4.84
C PHE A 82 19.22 -0.21 4.78
N GLN A 83 18.56 -1.34 5.08
CA GLN A 83 17.10 -1.48 5.07
C GLN A 83 16.43 -0.60 6.13
N TRP A 84 17.02 -0.47 7.32
CA TRP A 84 16.55 0.49 8.33
C TRP A 84 16.66 1.94 7.87
N LYS A 85 17.77 2.34 7.26
CA LYS A 85 17.96 3.70 6.74
C LYS A 85 16.96 4.04 5.64
N ILE A 86 16.78 3.15 4.67
CA ILE A 86 15.79 3.38 3.60
C ILE A 86 14.38 3.40 4.17
N SER A 87 14.04 2.53 5.13
CA SER A 87 12.75 2.53 5.82
C SER A 87 12.46 3.88 6.47
N PHE A 88 13.44 4.47 7.16
CA PHE A 88 13.29 5.79 7.76
C PHE A 88 13.04 6.88 6.71
N VAL A 89 13.84 6.90 5.63
CA VAL A 89 13.68 7.90 4.56
C VAL A 89 12.33 7.74 3.86
N THR A 90 11.94 6.53 3.43
CA THR A 90 10.63 6.31 2.80
C THR A 90 9.48 6.51 3.79
N GLY A 91 9.70 6.23 5.08
CA GLY A 91 8.77 6.44 6.17
C GLY A 91 8.42 7.92 6.36
N LEU A 92 9.37 8.84 6.22
CA LEU A 92 9.11 10.28 6.28
C LEU A 92 8.13 10.76 5.20
N ALA A 93 8.18 10.18 4.00
CA ALA A 93 7.20 10.48 2.96
C ALA A 93 5.78 10.01 3.36
N TRP A 94 5.68 8.86 4.04
CA TRP A 94 4.41 8.35 4.59
C TRP A 94 3.87 9.18 5.76
N VAL A 95 4.77 9.67 6.63
CA VAL A 95 4.42 10.62 7.70
C VAL A 95 3.84 11.89 7.09
N GLY A 96 4.48 12.46 6.08
CA GLY A 96 3.99 13.67 5.41
C GLY A 96 2.62 13.48 4.75
N ASP A 97 2.40 12.35 4.06
CA ASP A 97 1.11 12.00 3.47
C ASP A 97 0.00 11.88 4.53
N SER A 98 0.26 11.17 5.63
CA SER A 98 -0.76 11.00 6.67
C SER A 98 -1.05 12.30 7.43
N MET A 99 -0.06 13.18 7.60
CA MET A 99 -0.28 14.54 8.11
C MET A 99 -1.17 15.36 7.18
N GLU A 100 -0.92 15.36 5.87
CA GLU A 100 -1.75 16.07 4.89
C GLU A 100 -3.16 15.48 4.76
N MET A 101 -3.37 14.20 5.07
CA MET A 101 -4.72 13.63 5.16
C MET A 101 -5.42 14.05 6.46
N MET A 102 -4.69 14.08 7.58
CA MET A 102 -5.25 14.41 8.88
C MET A 102 -5.59 15.90 9.02
N ILE A 103 -4.76 16.79 8.46
CA ILE A 103 -4.97 18.24 8.49
C ILE A 103 -6.31 18.64 7.85
N LEU A 104 -6.81 17.89 6.86
CA LEU A 104 -8.11 18.15 6.22
C LEU A 104 -9.29 18.06 7.19
N SER A 105 -9.20 17.18 8.19
CA SER A 105 -10.23 17.05 9.23
C SER A 105 -10.26 18.23 10.20
N ILE A 106 -9.10 18.87 10.41
CA ILE A 106 -8.91 19.99 11.33
C ILE A 106 -9.18 21.32 10.63
N LEU A 107 -8.74 21.43 9.38
CA LEU A 107 -8.83 22.65 8.57
C LEU A 107 -10.27 22.95 8.16
N GLY A 108 -11.09 21.93 7.89
CA GLY A 108 -12.46 22.12 7.43
C GLY A 108 -13.31 22.99 8.36
N PRO A 109 -13.43 22.62 9.65
CA PRO A 109 -14.25 23.39 10.58
C PRO A 109 -13.68 24.78 10.92
N GLU A 110 -12.35 24.94 10.89
CA GLU A 110 -11.71 26.25 11.08
C GLU A 110 -12.06 27.22 9.94
N LEU A 111 -11.94 26.77 8.69
CA LEU A 111 -12.21 27.61 7.52
C LEU A 111 -13.70 27.91 7.34
N HIS A 112 -14.57 26.99 7.78
CA HIS A 112 -16.01 27.27 7.89
C HIS A 112 -16.25 28.53 8.72
N CYS A 113 -15.50 28.71 9.79
CA CYS A 113 -15.60 29.84 10.69
C CYS A 113 -14.92 31.11 10.14
N ASP A 114 -13.65 31.01 9.74
CA ASP A 114 -12.84 32.16 9.32
C ASP A 114 -13.42 32.82 8.04
N TRP A 115 -13.93 32.01 7.10
CA TRP A 115 -14.45 32.50 5.82
C TRP A 115 -15.97 32.35 5.67
N SER A 116 -16.69 31.96 6.74
CA SER A 116 -18.16 31.76 6.71
C SER A 116 -18.61 30.86 5.55
N LEU A 117 -17.86 29.78 5.29
CA LEU A 117 -18.08 28.91 4.15
C LEU A 117 -19.29 28.00 4.36
N PRO A 118 -20.16 27.80 3.36
CA PRO A 118 -21.18 26.77 3.42
C PRO A 118 -20.55 25.37 3.42
N SER A 119 -21.24 24.39 4.00
CA SER A 119 -20.70 23.04 4.25
C SER A 119 -20.21 22.32 2.97
N TYR A 120 -20.84 22.58 1.83
CA TYR A 120 -20.40 22.00 0.56
C TYR A 120 -19.05 22.55 0.09
N GLN A 121 -18.71 23.80 0.42
CA GLN A 121 -17.39 24.37 0.12
C GLN A 121 -16.31 23.76 1.02
N VAL A 122 -16.63 23.52 2.29
CA VAL A 122 -15.75 22.80 3.21
C VAL A 122 -15.47 21.37 2.69
N ALA A 123 -16.51 20.66 2.25
CA ALA A 123 -16.38 19.35 1.63
C ALA A 123 -15.59 19.38 0.31
N LEU A 124 -15.68 20.46 -0.47
CA LEU A 124 -14.90 20.60 -1.70
C LEU A 124 -13.40 20.73 -1.44
N ILE A 125 -12.98 21.38 -0.35
CA ILE A 125 -11.55 21.49 0.02
C ILE A 125 -10.93 20.11 0.27
N THR A 126 -11.66 19.22 0.92
CA THR A 126 -11.19 17.86 1.22
C THR A 126 -11.33 16.95 0.00
N SER A 127 -12.45 17.02 -0.72
CA SER A 127 -12.68 16.24 -1.94
C SER A 127 -11.67 16.56 -3.05
N VAL A 128 -11.27 17.81 -3.27
CA VAL A 128 -10.32 18.16 -4.34
C VAL A 128 -8.94 17.52 -4.14
N VAL A 129 -8.53 17.29 -2.88
CA VAL A 129 -7.30 16.55 -2.57
C VAL A 129 -7.43 15.10 -3.03
N PHE A 130 -8.54 14.43 -2.74
CA PHE A 130 -8.79 13.06 -3.20
C PHE A 130 -8.93 12.97 -4.73
N ILE A 131 -9.52 13.98 -5.38
CA ILE A 131 -9.55 14.09 -6.85
C ILE A 131 -8.12 14.17 -7.39
N GLY A 132 -7.33 15.11 -6.87
CA GLY A 132 -5.92 15.29 -7.26
C GLY A 132 -5.11 14.01 -7.08
N MET A 133 -5.30 13.31 -5.96
CA MET A 133 -4.65 12.03 -5.66
C MET A 133 -5.07 10.91 -6.62
N GLY A 134 -6.36 10.84 -6.96
CA GLY A 134 -6.89 9.86 -7.90
C GLY A 134 -6.27 10.01 -9.29
N PHE A 135 -6.34 11.21 -9.87
CA PHE A 135 -5.79 11.47 -11.21
C PHE A 135 -4.27 11.31 -11.28
N SER A 136 -3.56 11.77 -10.25
CA SER A 136 -2.10 11.72 -10.23
C SER A 136 -1.52 10.32 -10.03
N SER A 137 -2.24 9.41 -9.36
CA SER A 137 -1.76 8.03 -9.12
C SER A 137 -1.36 7.29 -10.41
N LEU A 138 -2.13 7.47 -11.49
CA LEU A 138 -1.84 6.91 -12.81
C LEU A 138 -0.61 7.56 -13.45
N LEU A 139 -0.49 8.88 -13.31
CA LEU A 139 0.63 9.66 -13.86
C LEU A 139 1.93 9.31 -13.15
N TRP A 140 1.95 9.29 -11.82
CA TRP A 140 3.12 8.91 -11.04
C TRP A 140 3.48 7.44 -11.24
N GLY A 141 2.50 6.55 -11.42
CA GLY A 141 2.75 5.17 -11.82
C GLY A 141 3.54 5.08 -13.15
N ASN A 142 3.10 5.79 -14.18
CA ASN A 142 3.78 5.83 -15.48
C ASN A 142 5.18 6.48 -15.40
N VAL A 143 5.31 7.57 -14.63
CA VAL A 143 6.61 8.22 -14.40
C VAL A 143 7.56 7.26 -13.68
N ALA A 144 7.06 6.55 -12.66
CA ALA A 144 7.86 5.62 -11.88
C ALA A 144 8.29 4.38 -12.69
N ASP A 145 7.43 3.89 -13.58
CA ASP A 145 7.75 2.79 -14.50
C ASP A 145 8.75 3.23 -15.61
N LYS A 146 8.69 4.47 -16.09
CA LYS A 146 9.54 4.96 -17.20
C LYS A 146 10.88 5.53 -16.75
N TYR A 147 10.88 6.35 -15.69
CA TYR A 147 12.04 7.10 -15.24
C TYR A 147 12.64 6.58 -13.94
N GLY A 148 11.93 5.69 -13.24
CA GLY A 148 12.39 5.06 -12.00
C GLY A 148 11.55 5.44 -10.78
N ARG A 149 11.51 4.52 -9.80
CA ARG A 149 10.71 4.62 -8.58
C ARG A 149 11.16 5.79 -7.71
N LYS A 150 12.48 5.98 -7.55
CA LYS A 150 13.05 7.12 -6.80
C LYS A 150 12.65 8.43 -7.47
N VAL A 151 12.82 8.54 -8.79
CA VAL A 151 12.56 9.79 -9.53
C VAL A 151 11.10 10.20 -9.37
N GLY A 152 10.16 9.26 -9.54
CA GLY A 152 8.74 9.53 -9.33
C GLY A 152 8.42 10.02 -7.92
N LEU A 153 8.94 9.35 -6.89
CA LEU A 153 8.73 9.72 -5.49
C LEU A 153 9.31 11.09 -5.13
N VAL A 154 10.53 11.40 -5.59
CA VAL A 154 11.18 12.68 -5.27
C VAL A 154 10.44 13.84 -5.93
N ILE A 155 10.08 13.73 -7.20
CA ILE A 155 9.35 14.79 -7.90
C ILE A 155 7.99 15.02 -7.24
N SER A 156 7.26 13.95 -6.89
CA SER A 156 5.94 14.06 -6.27
C SER A 156 6.00 14.70 -4.88
N MET A 157 7.04 14.41 -4.09
CA MET A 157 7.24 15.00 -2.77
C MET A 157 7.69 16.47 -2.83
N CYS A 158 8.57 16.82 -3.78
CA CYS A 158 8.90 18.22 -4.04
C CYS A 158 7.67 19.03 -4.46
N TRP A 159 6.80 18.43 -5.29
CA TRP A 159 5.54 19.03 -5.71
C TRP A 159 4.61 19.25 -4.50
N ALA A 160 4.38 18.22 -3.68
CA ALA A 160 3.57 18.31 -2.48
C ALA A 160 4.10 19.38 -1.50
N LEU A 161 5.42 19.41 -1.25
CA LEU A 161 6.07 20.40 -0.39
C LEU A 161 5.83 21.84 -0.88
N TYR A 162 6.04 22.09 -2.17
CA TYR A 162 5.90 23.42 -2.75
C TYR A 162 4.46 23.95 -2.62
N TYR A 163 3.47 23.17 -3.08
CA TYR A 163 2.07 23.60 -3.02
C TYR A 163 1.49 23.54 -1.59
N GLY A 164 2.03 22.67 -0.73
CA GLY A 164 1.71 22.59 0.69
C GLY A 164 2.06 23.88 1.41
N LEU A 165 3.32 24.32 1.30
CA LEU A 165 3.79 25.59 1.84
C LEU A 165 3.07 26.78 1.23
N LEU A 166 2.84 26.77 -0.08
CA LEU A 166 2.13 27.86 -0.76
C LEU A 166 0.69 28.01 -0.26
N SER A 167 0.07 26.92 0.24
CA SER A 167 -1.29 26.95 0.79
C SER A 167 -1.39 27.76 2.09
N ALA A 168 -0.32 27.81 2.88
CA ALA A 168 -0.26 28.63 4.10
C ALA A 168 -0.43 30.12 3.80
N PHE A 169 -0.02 30.56 2.61
CA PHE A 169 -0.12 31.95 2.15
C PHE A 169 -1.42 32.25 1.38
N SER A 170 -2.37 31.31 1.34
CA SER A 170 -3.61 31.50 0.59
C SER A 170 -4.45 32.65 1.16
N PRO A 171 -4.80 33.68 0.35
CA PRO A 171 -5.59 34.82 0.83
C PRO A 171 -7.09 34.61 0.66
N VAL A 172 -7.50 33.73 -0.26
CA VAL A 172 -8.91 33.51 -0.64
C VAL A 172 -9.21 32.02 -0.83
N TYR A 173 -10.48 31.65 -0.67
CA TYR A 173 -10.96 30.27 -0.80
C TYR A 173 -10.55 29.59 -2.10
N GLY A 174 -10.77 30.22 -3.27
CA GLY A 174 -10.45 29.61 -4.56
C GLY A 174 -8.96 29.30 -4.74
N TRP A 175 -8.09 30.13 -4.15
CA TRP A 175 -6.65 29.91 -4.15
C TRP A 175 -6.29 28.70 -3.30
N LEU A 176 -6.84 28.61 -2.08
CA LEU A 176 -6.63 27.44 -1.23
C LEU A 176 -7.15 26.16 -1.89
N LEU A 177 -8.35 26.20 -2.47
CA LEU A 177 -8.97 25.06 -3.15
C LEU A 177 -8.07 24.51 -4.27
N ALA A 178 -7.56 25.38 -5.15
CA ALA A 178 -6.67 24.97 -6.23
C ALA A 178 -5.36 24.39 -5.70
N LEU A 179 -4.74 25.04 -4.70
CA LEU A 179 -3.49 24.56 -4.10
C LEU A 179 -3.65 23.21 -3.41
N ARG A 180 -4.75 23.00 -2.68
CA ARG A 180 -5.05 21.71 -2.05
C ARG A 180 -5.25 20.61 -3.10
N GLY A 181 -5.86 20.93 -4.23
CA GLY A 181 -5.90 20.03 -5.39
C GLY A 181 -4.50 19.65 -5.89
N PHE A 182 -3.58 20.61 -5.99
CA PHE A 182 -2.19 20.34 -6.37
C PHE A 182 -1.39 19.58 -5.29
N VAL A 183 -1.68 19.79 -4.01
CA VAL A 183 -1.11 18.99 -2.92
C VAL A 183 -1.57 17.54 -3.05
N GLY A 184 -2.87 17.30 -3.25
CA GLY A 184 -3.42 15.98 -3.54
C GLY A 184 -2.77 15.32 -4.76
N PHE A 185 -2.49 16.11 -5.81
CA PHE A 185 -1.73 15.64 -6.97
C PHE A 185 -0.32 15.16 -6.60
N GLY A 186 0.42 15.84 -5.72
CA GLY A 186 1.73 15.39 -5.26
C GLY A 186 1.65 14.12 -4.40
N ILE A 187 0.67 14.06 -3.50
CA ILE A 187 0.42 12.94 -2.59
C ILE A 187 0.09 11.63 -3.32
N GLY A 188 -0.50 11.68 -4.52
CA GLY A 188 -0.74 10.46 -5.31
C GLY A 188 0.54 9.68 -5.68
N GLY A 189 1.73 10.29 -5.56
CA GLY A 189 3.02 9.63 -5.75
C GLY A 189 3.58 8.93 -4.50
N THR A 190 3.04 9.21 -3.30
CA THR A 190 3.51 8.61 -2.03
C THR A 190 3.54 7.08 -2.04
N PRO A 191 2.56 6.35 -2.61
CA PRO A 191 2.59 4.88 -2.62
C PRO A 191 3.86 4.28 -3.25
N GLN A 192 4.55 5.02 -4.13
CA GLN A 192 5.82 4.60 -4.70
C GLN A 192 6.92 4.41 -3.64
N SER A 193 6.80 5.03 -2.46
CA SER A 193 7.72 4.81 -1.33
C SER A 193 7.65 3.38 -0.79
N VAL A 194 6.45 2.79 -0.70
CA VAL A 194 6.26 1.38 -0.27
C VAL A 194 6.77 0.45 -1.35
N THR A 195 6.47 0.74 -2.62
CA THR A 195 6.98 -0.04 -3.76
C THR A 195 8.50 -0.04 -3.76
N LEU A 196 9.13 1.14 -3.73
CA LEU A 196 10.58 1.29 -3.67
C LEU A 196 11.16 0.54 -2.49
N TYR A 197 10.62 0.73 -1.28
CA TYR A 197 11.09 0.03 -0.09
C TYR A 197 10.99 -1.50 -0.23
N SER A 198 9.87 -2.02 -0.76
CA SER A 198 9.65 -3.46 -0.98
C SER A 198 10.63 -4.11 -1.94
N GLU A 199 11.19 -3.33 -2.88
CA GLU A 199 12.17 -3.79 -3.86
C GLU A 199 13.59 -3.91 -3.28
N PHE A 200 13.87 -3.34 -2.10
CA PHE A 200 15.13 -3.51 -1.36
C PHE A 200 15.06 -4.58 -0.25
N LEU A 201 13.89 -5.20 -0.07
CA LEU A 201 13.64 -6.12 1.02
C LEU A 201 13.74 -7.58 0.59
N PRO A 202 14.39 -8.45 1.40
CA PRO A 202 14.34 -9.89 1.22
C PRO A 202 12.90 -10.39 1.39
N VAL A 203 12.57 -11.50 0.74
CA VAL A 203 11.19 -12.02 0.65
C VAL A 203 10.63 -12.31 2.04
N ARG A 204 11.46 -12.88 2.93
CA ARG A 204 11.05 -13.23 4.30
C ARG A 204 10.71 -12.03 5.18
N ALA A 205 11.42 -10.90 5.02
CA ALA A 205 11.22 -9.72 5.86
C ALA A 205 10.20 -8.72 5.30
N ARG A 206 9.73 -8.94 4.06
CA ARG A 206 8.89 -7.98 3.33
C ARG A 206 7.57 -7.67 4.04
N GLY A 207 6.86 -8.69 4.52
CA GLY A 207 5.57 -8.51 5.22
C GLY A 207 5.69 -7.66 6.48
N MET A 208 6.61 -8.00 7.37
CA MET A 208 6.86 -7.25 8.61
C MET A 208 7.30 -5.80 8.33
N SER A 209 8.08 -5.60 7.26
CA SER A 209 8.55 -4.28 6.87
C SER A 209 7.45 -3.40 6.27
N ILE A 210 6.50 -3.97 5.54
CA ILE A 210 5.31 -3.22 5.07
C ILE A 210 4.45 -2.81 6.27
N MET A 211 4.30 -3.67 7.28
CA MET A 211 3.64 -3.31 8.54
C MET A 211 4.35 -2.16 9.27
N LEU A 212 5.69 -2.12 9.23
CA LEU A 212 6.46 -0.98 9.76
C LEU A 212 6.11 0.35 9.06
N MET A 213 5.80 0.34 7.76
CA MET A 213 5.33 1.53 7.05
C MET A 213 3.97 2.02 7.55
N ALA A 214 3.08 1.11 7.97
CA ALA A 214 1.81 1.48 8.59
C ALA A 214 2.03 2.20 9.95
N VAL A 215 3.10 1.89 10.68
CA VAL A 215 3.45 2.63 11.91
C VAL A 215 3.82 4.07 11.59
N PHE A 216 4.54 4.33 10.50
CA PHE A 216 4.85 5.70 10.04
C PHE A 216 3.59 6.50 9.69
N TRP A 217 2.56 5.85 9.12
CA TRP A 217 1.25 6.50 8.91
C TRP A 217 0.67 7.03 10.22
N VAL A 218 0.60 6.18 11.24
CA VAL A 218 0.02 6.53 12.55
C VAL A 218 0.86 7.58 13.27
N LEU A 219 2.20 7.50 13.16
CA LEU A 219 3.07 8.54 13.70
C LEU A 219 2.77 9.91 13.07
N GLY A 220 2.52 9.97 11.76
CA GLY A 220 2.14 11.21 11.10
C GLY A 220 0.79 11.74 11.55
N THR A 221 -0.27 10.92 11.60
CA THR A 221 -1.60 11.39 12.04
C THR A 221 -1.58 11.89 13.49
N VAL A 222 -0.88 11.20 14.39
CA VAL A 222 -0.70 11.63 15.78
C VAL A 222 0.12 12.91 15.87
N SER A 223 1.20 13.02 15.07
CA SER A 223 2.03 14.23 15.05
C SER A 223 1.26 15.46 14.55
N GLU A 224 0.37 15.29 13.57
CA GLU A 224 -0.49 16.37 13.07
C GLU A 224 -1.45 16.88 14.14
N VAL A 225 -2.10 15.98 14.87
CA VAL A 225 -3.02 16.40 15.95
C VAL A 225 -2.28 17.06 17.11
N LEU A 226 -1.09 16.55 17.46
CA LEU A 226 -0.22 17.19 18.46
C LEU A 226 0.19 18.59 18.01
N LEU A 227 0.58 18.74 16.75
CA LEU A 227 0.92 20.03 16.17
C LEU A 227 -0.27 20.99 16.21
N ALA A 228 -1.46 20.53 15.82
CA ALA A 228 -2.68 21.32 15.88
C ALA A 228 -3.03 21.77 17.31
N LEU A 229 -2.85 20.90 18.32
CA LEU A 229 -3.11 21.25 19.73
C LEU A 229 -2.25 22.42 20.21
N TRP A 230 -1.02 22.55 19.71
CA TRP A 230 -0.09 23.61 20.10
C TRP A 230 -0.22 24.87 19.24
N VAL A 231 -0.40 24.69 17.93
CA VAL A 231 -0.34 25.77 16.92
C VAL A 231 -1.68 26.45 16.75
N MET A 232 -2.80 25.71 16.75
CA MET A 232 -4.12 26.28 16.48
C MET A 232 -4.54 27.36 17.48
N PRO A 233 -4.36 27.17 18.82
CA PRO A 233 -4.77 28.18 19.79
C PRO A 233 -3.96 29.48 19.76
N THR A 234 -2.76 29.48 19.16
CA THR A 234 -1.80 30.59 19.25
C THR A 234 -1.53 31.27 17.91
N LEU A 235 -1.31 30.48 16.86
CA LEU A 235 -0.82 30.92 15.56
C LEU A 235 -1.85 30.71 14.43
N GLY A 236 -2.82 29.82 14.62
CA GLY A 236 -3.90 29.54 13.67
C GLY A 236 -3.52 28.62 12.50
N TRP A 237 -4.47 28.41 11.59
CA TRP A 237 -4.40 27.37 10.55
C TRP A 237 -3.31 27.56 9.50
N ARG A 238 -2.90 28.81 9.22
CA ARG A 238 -1.84 29.09 8.24
C ARG A 238 -0.49 28.51 8.69
N TRP A 239 -0.18 28.66 9.97
CA TRP A 239 1.03 28.08 10.56
C TRP A 239 0.95 26.56 10.66
N LEU A 240 -0.25 26.02 10.91
CA LEU A 240 -0.45 24.57 10.86
C LEU A 240 -0.06 24.02 9.48
N LEU A 241 -0.61 24.55 8.39
CA LEU A 241 -0.27 24.14 7.02
C LEU A 241 1.24 24.23 6.73
N GLY A 242 1.90 25.30 7.18
CA GLY A 242 3.33 25.49 6.96
C GLY A 242 4.20 24.50 7.75
N LEU A 243 3.86 24.26 9.02
CA LEU A 243 4.61 23.37 9.90
C LEU A 243 4.36 21.89 9.57
N SER A 244 3.17 21.54 9.08
CA SER A 244 2.86 20.16 8.64
C SER A 244 3.68 19.72 7.42
N ALA A 245 4.24 20.66 6.66
CA ALA A 245 5.13 20.37 5.54
C ALA A 245 6.56 19.95 5.97
N ILE A 246 6.91 20.05 7.26
CA ILE A 246 8.28 19.78 7.77
C ILE A 246 8.76 18.36 7.43
N PRO A 247 8.02 17.26 7.67
CA PRO A 247 8.52 15.91 7.37
C PRO A 247 8.79 15.70 5.88
N VAL A 248 7.99 16.30 5.00
CA VAL A 248 8.24 16.28 3.54
C VAL A 248 9.50 17.08 3.20
N GLY A 249 9.71 18.24 3.85
CA GLY A 249 10.96 19.01 3.72
C GLY A 249 12.20 18.23 4.17
N ILE A 250 12.10 17.49 5.27
CA ILE A 250 13.15 16.58 5.74
C ILE A 250 13.39 15.47 4.70
N PHE A 251 12.33 14.84 4.19
CA PHE A 251 12.44 13.82 3.13
C PHE A 251 13.18 14.36 1.90
N VAL A 252 12.79 15.51 1.37
CA VAL A 252 13.42 16.13 0.19
C VAL A 252 14.89 16.47 0.46
N SER A 253 15.24 16.84 1.69
CA SER A 253 16.63 17.10 2.06
C SER A 253 17.49 15.83 2.06
N PHE A 254 16.92 14.69 2.48
CA PHE A 254 17.62 13.41 2.56
C PHE A 254 17.46 12.52 1.31
N CYS A 255 16.63 12.90 0.34
CA CYS A 255 16.32 12.05 -0.82
C CYS A 255 17.51 11.83 -1.78
N PHE A 256 18.57 12.64 -1.68
CA PHE A 256 19.79 12.45 -2.45
C PHE A 256 20.51 11.13 -2.10
N TRP A 257 20.40 10.69 -0.84
CA TRP A 257 21.00 9.43 -0.36
C TRP A 257 20.32 8.18 -0.93
N LEU A 258 19.03 8.29 -1.26
CA LEU A 258 18.17 7.21 -1.71
C LEU A 258 18.67 6.68 -3.08
N PRO A 259 19.03 5.40 -3.21
CA PRO A 259 19.35 4.82 -4.52
C PRO A 259 18.09 4.50 -5.32
N GLU A 260 18.25 4.31 -6.63
CA GLU A 260 17.19 3.75 -7.47
C GLU A 260 17.12 2.23 -7.29
N SER A 261 15.95 1.64 -7.59
CA SER A 261 15.76 0.21 -7.44
C SER A 261 16.71 -0.62 -8.32
N PRO A 262 17.39 -1.65 -7.75
CA PRO A 262 18.18 -2.60 -8.53
C PRO A 262 17.34 -3.35 -9.56
N ARG A 263 16.07 -3.64 -9.25
CA ARG A 263 15.15 -4.32 -10.18
C ARG A 263 14.86 -3.44 -11.39
N PHE A 264 14.59 -2.16 -11.16
CA PHE A 264 14.36 -1.19 -12.25
C PHE A 264 15.60 -1.02 -13.12
N ASP A 265 16.79 -0.93 -12.52
CA ASP A 265 18.04 -0.76 -13.28
C ASP A 265 18.38 -1.99 -14.12
N VAL A 266 18.13 -3.20 -13.61
CA VAL A 266 18.26 -4.45 -14.36
C VAL A 266 17.30 -4.47 -15.55
N LEU A 267 16.00 -4.21 -15.34
CA LEU A 267 14.99 -4.17 -16.40
C LEU A 267 15.21 -3.05 -17.44
N SER A 268 15.88 -1.97 -17.03
CA SER A 268 16.24 -0.88 -17.94
C SER A 268 17.53 -1.15 -18.74
N GLY A 269 18.11 -2.34 -18.62
CA GLY A 269 19.39 -2.71 -19.25
C GLY A 269 20.63 -2.09 -18.59
N ARG A 270 20.49 -1.39 -17.46
CA ARG A 270 21.59 -0.72 -16.71
C ARG A 270 22.18 -1.64 -15.63
N ARG A 271 22.64 -2.82 -16.05
CA ARG A 271 23.13 -3.88 -15.13
C ARG A 271 24.29 -3.43 -14.23
N GLU A 272 25.20 -2.61 -14.74
CA GLU A 272 26.33 -2.10 -13.95
C GLU A 272 25.87 -1.25 -12.76
N LYS A 273 24.84 -0.41 -12.95
CA LYS A 273 24.26 0.40 -11.87
C LYS A 273 23.57 -0.48 -10.83
N ALA A 274 22.85 -1.51 -11.27
CA ALA A 274 22.23 -2.46 -10.36
C ALA A 274 23.26 -3.19 -9.49
N ILE A 275 24.36 -3.66 -10.08
CA ILE A 275 25.46 -4.31 -9.34
C ILE A 275 26.11 -3.31 -8.37
N ALA A 276 26.34 -2.07 -8.78
CA ALA A 276 26.88 -1.03 -7.89
C ALA A 276 25.96 -0.76 -6.69
N THR A 277 24.65 -0.68 -6.91
CA THR A 277 23.66 -0.54 -5.83
C THR A 277 23.66 -1.76 -4.91
N LEU A 278 23.62 -2.99 -5.45
CA LEU A 278 23.69 -4.21 -4.64
C LEU A 278 24.99 -4.30 -3.84
N THR A 279 26.12 -3.89 -4.41
CA THR A 279 27.44 -3.84 -3.74
C THR A 279 27.42 -2.85 -2.58
N ARG A 280 26.77 -1.70 -2.74
CA ARG A 280 26.58 -0.72 -1.66
C ARG A 280 25.76 -1.30 -0.53
N ILE A 281 24.65 -2.00 -0.83
CA ILE A 281 23.80 -2.63 0.18
C ILE A 281 24.59 -3.71 0.94
N ALA A 282 25.31 -4.57 0.21
CA ALA A 282 26.14 -5.62 0.79
C ALA A 282 27.20 -5.03 1.73
N ARG A 283 27.90 -3.97 1.30
CA ARG A 283 28.90 -3.26 2.12
C ARG A 283 28.30 -2.65 3.39
N GLU A 284 27.16 -1.95 3.28
CA GLU A 284 26.52 -1.34 4.45
C GLU A 284 25.98 -2.38 5.44
N ASN A 285 25.61 -3.58 4.97
CA ASN A 285 25.17 -4.68 5.80
C ASN A 285 26.30 -5.61 6.28
N GLY A 286 27.55 -5.36 5.88
CA GLY A 286 28.69 -6.20 6.23
C GLY A 286 28.61 -7.62 5.64
N LYS A 287 28.03 -7.74 4.44
CA LYS A 287 27.84 -9.00 3.71
C LYS A 287 28.52 -8.95 2.34
N GLU A 288 28.75 -10.12 1.76
CA GLU A 288 29.29 -10.26 0.42
C GLU A 288 28.18 -10.53 -0.59
N LEU A 289 28.42 -10.12 -1.85
CA LEU A 289 27.54 -10.44 -2.95
C LEU A 289 27.72 -11.90 -3.39
N PRO A 290 26.64 -12.57 -3.84
CA PRO A 290 26.77 -13.89 -4.45
C PRO A 290 27.67 -13.83 -5.69
N GLN A 291 28.43 -14.89 -5.91
CA GLN A 291 29.27 -15.02 -7.11
C GLN A 291 28.37 -15.33 -8.33
N GLY A 292 28.72 -14.75 -9.48
CA GLY A 292 28.03 -15.03 -10.73
C GLY A 292 27.63 -13.80 -11.54
N ARG A 293 26.88 -14.04 -12.61
CA ARG A 293 26.36 -13.02 -13.52
C ARG A 293 24.91 -12.70 -13.17
N LEU A 294 24.63 -11.43 -12.85
CA LEU A 294 23.28 -10.93 -12.54
C LEU A 294 22.34 -11.12 -13.74
N ILE A 295 21.33 -11.98 -13.63
CA ILE A 295 20.36 -12.23 -14.70
C ILE A 295 19.07 -11.42 -14.50
N GLU A 296 18.46 -11.06 -15.62
CA GLU A 296 17.09 -10.56 -15.67
C GLU A 296 16.14 -11.74 -15.51
N TYR A 297 15.29 -11.71 -14.49
CA TYR A 297 14.15 -12.62 -14.47
C TYR A 297 13.18 -12.16 -15.55
N LYS A 298 12.84 -13.03 -16.52
CA LYS A 298 11.78 -12.73 -17.48
C LYS A 298 10.50 -12.51 -16.69
N GLN A 299 10.00 -11.29 -16.65
CA GLN A 299 8.65 -11.03 -16.14
C GLN A 299 7.67 -11.82 -17.02
N ASN A 300 6.87 -12.70 -16.44
CA ASN A 300 5.71 -13.25 -17.15
C ASN A 300 4.88 -12.09 -17.71
N GLU A 301 4.27 -12.30 -18.87
CA GLU A 301 3.47 -11.27 -19.53
C GLU A 301 2.49 -10.63 -18.53
N ARG A 302 2.47 -9.30 -18.47
CA ARG A 302 1.54 -8.58 -17.60
C ARG A 302 0.12 -8.96 -18.03
N GLY A 303 -0.70 -9.43 -17.08
CA GLY A 303 -2.08 -9.77 -17.36
C GLY A 303 -2.89 -8.56 -17.85
N GLN A 304 -3.90 -8.82 -18.66
CA GLN A 304 -4.80 -7.81 -19.22
C GLN A 304 -5.96 -7.53 -18.26
N TYR A 305 -6.62 -6.37 -18.40
CA TYR A 305 -7.82 -6.04 -17.62
C TYR A 305 -8.95 -7.07 -17.77
N LYS A 306 -9.00 -7.78 -18.90
CA LYS A 306 -9.98 -8.85 -19.15
C LYS A 306 -9.80 -10.04 -18.19
N ASP A 307 -8.58 -10.28 -17.71
CA ASP A 307 -8.25 -11.43 -16.89
C ASP A 307 -8.82 -11.30 -15.46
N LEU A 308 -9.06 -10.06 -14.99
CA LEU A 308 -9.78 -9.80 -13.73
C LEU A 308 -11.26 -10.20 -13.78
N PHE A 309 -11.83 -10.23 -14.99
CA PHE A 309 -13.21 -10.60 -15.25
C PHE A 309 -13.36 -12.03 -15.78
N SER A 310 -12.30 -12.83 -15.68
CA SER A 310 -12.39 -14.26 -15.96
C SER A 310 -13.38 -14.94 -15.00
N GLN A 311 -13.91 -16.09 -15.42
CA GLN A 311 -14.93 -16.85 -14.69
C GLN A 311 -14.52 -17.17 -13.24
N GLN A 312 -13.21 -17.26 -12.98
CA GLN A 312 -12.63 -17.55 -11.66
C GLN A 312 -12.53 -16.32 -10.76
N TYR A 313 -12.22 -15.14 -11.30
CA TYR A 313 -11.86 -13.95 -10.49
C TYR A 313 -12.91 -12.84 -10.46
N TRP A 314 -13.90 -12.81 -11.37
CA TRP A 314 -14.82 -11.67 -11.46
C TRP A 314 -15.60 -11.39 -10.16
N LYS A 315 -16.03 -12.44 -9.43
CA LYS A 315 -16.73 -12.28 -8.14
C LYS A 315 -15.81 -11.70 -7.08
N ILE A 316 -14.55 -12.14 -7.05
CA ILE A 316 -13.53 -11.65 -6.12
C ILE A 316 -13.26 -10.18 -6.42
N THR A 317 -13.05 -9.83 -7.68
CA THR A 317 -12.79 -8.45 -8.12
C THR A 317 -13.92 -7.51 -7.69
N LEU A 318 -15.18 -7.85 -7.96
CA LEU A 318 -16.32 -7.01 -7.58
C LEU A 318 -16.49 -6.86 -6.07
N LEU A 319 -16.35 -7.96 -5.31
CA LEU A 319 -16.42 -7.92 -3.85
C LEU A 319 -15.27 -7.08 -3.27
N LEU A 320 -14.05 -7.24 -3.79
CA LEU A 320 -12.91 -6.45 -3.34
C LEU A 320 -13.04 -4.97 -3.69
N TRP A 321 -13.56 -4.61 -4.86
CA TRP A 321 -13.84 -3.21 -5.18
C TRP A 321 -14.78 -2.58 -4.14
N PHE A 322 -15.85 -3.27 -3.76
CA PHE A 322 -16.77 -2.78 -2.74
C PHE A 322 -16.16 -2.75 -1.33
N ILE A 323 -15.31 -3.73 -0.97
CA ILE A 323 -14.61 -3.77 0.33
C ILE A 323 -13.60 -2.63 0.43
N TRP A 324 -12.78 -2.39 -0.60
CA TRP A 324 -11.83 -1.29 -0.66
C TRP A 324 -12.51 0.07 -0.61
N PHE A 325 -13.59 0.23 -1.39
CA PHE A 325 -14.46 1.40 -1.32
C PHE A 325 -14.95 1.63 0.11
N SER A 326 -15.50 0.61 0.76
CA SER A 326 -16.09 0.71 2.09
C SER A 326 -15.05 1.02 3.17
N PHE A 327 -13.86 0.43 3.09
CA PHE A 327 -12.76 0.73 4.02
C PHE A 327 -12.32 2.19 3.90
N ALA A 328 -12.04 2.66 2.69
CA ALA A 328 -11.62 4.05 2.48
C ALA A 328 -12.73 5.04 2.86
N PHE A 329 -13.97 4.75 2.46
CA PHE A 329 -15.14 5.56 2.81
C PHE A 329 -15.31 5.68 4.33
N SER A 330 -15.18 4.57 5.07
CA SER A 330 -15.39 4.54 6.51
C SER A 330 -14.18 5.07 7.30
N TYR A 331 -12.95 4.79 6.85
CA TYR A 331 -11.72 5.27 7.50
C TYR A 331 -11.59 6.79 7.41
N PHE A 332 -11.64 7.35 6.20
CA PHE A 332 -11.59 8.80 6.05
C PHE A 332 -12.87 9.46 6.56
N GLY A 333 -14.01 8.75 6.50
CA GLY A 333 -15.28 9.20 7.02
C GLY A 333 -15.27 9.39 8.53
N ILE A 334 -14.78 8.40 9.30
CA ILE A 334 -14.71 8.54 10.76
C ILE A 334 -13.71 9.63 11.16
N VAL A 335 -12.63 9.82 10.42
CA VAL A 335 -11.64 10.90 10.66
C VAL A 335 -12.30 12.27 10.53
N LEU A 336 -13.03 12.53 9.44
CA LEU A 336 -13.75 13.80 9.23
C LEU A 336 -14.96 13.96 10.16
N LEU A 337 -15.71 12.88 10.40
CA LEU A 337 -16.87 12.87 11.27
C LEU A 337 -16.49 13.20 12.72
N THR A 338 -15.31 12.75 13.17
CA THR A 338 -14.84 12.98 14.55
C THR A 338 -14.77 14.47 14.87
N THR A 339 -14.19 15.29 14.00
CA THR A 339 -14.03 16.73 14.26
C THR A 339 -15.37 17.48 14.22
N GLU A 340 -16.26 17.14 13.29
CA GLU A 340 -17.60 17.74 13.20
C GLU A 340 -18.52 17.31 14.37
N LEU A 341 -18.39 16.07 14.85
CA LEU A 341 -19.24 15.56 15.93
C LEU A 341 -18.90 16.21 17.28
N PHE A 342 -17.62 16.45 17.57
CA PHE A 342 -17.20 17.17 18.78
C PHE A 342 -17.66 18.64 18.79
N GLN A 343 -17.84 19.27 17.63
CA GLN A 343 -18.43 20.61 17.57
C GLN A 343 -19.92 20.59 17.92
N THR A 344 -20.63 19.54 17.50
CA THR A 344 -22.08 19.39 17.60
C THR A 344 -22.55 19.06 19.03
N GLU A 345 -21.64 18.82 19.99
CA GLU A 345 -22.00 18.61 21.39
C GLU A 345 -22.49 19.90 22.06
N SER A 346 -23.80 20.11 21.97
CA SER A 346 -24.63 20.68 23.04
C SER A 346 -25.83 19.76 23.25
N CYS A 347 -25.53 18.53 23.67
CA CYS A 347 -26.45 17.71 24.44
C CYS A 347 -26.56 18.27 25.88
N GLY A 348 -26.88 19.56 25.98
CA GLY A 348 -27.33 20.16 27.22
C GLY A 348 -28.76 19.72 27.48
N MET A 349 -29.10 19.48 28.75
CA MET A 349 -30.47 19.25 29.21
C MET A 349 -31.40 20.39 28.76
N ALA A 350 -31.98 20.29 27.57
CA ALA A 350 -33.13 21.10 27.19
C ALA A 350 -34.39 20.27 27.42
N GLN A 351 -34.78 20.17 28.69
CA GLN A 351 -36.20 20.10 29.00
C GLN A 351 -36.85 21.34 28.39
N GLY A 352 -37.75 21.13 27.43
CA GLY A 352 -38.75 22.11 27.01
C GLY A 352 -38.21 23.43 26.47
N SER A 353 -37.86 23.48 25.19
CA SER A 353 -38.16 24.66 24.37
C SER A 353 -38.22 24.27 22.90
N SER A 354 -39.11 24.95 22.20
CA SER A 354 -39.52 24.81 20.81
C SER A 354 -38.39 24.45 19.85
N ILE A 355 -38.72 23.55 18.91
CA ILE A 355 -37.99 23.33 17.66
C ILE A 355 -38.05 24.63 16.87
N GLU A 356 -37.13 25.56 17.15
CA GLU A 356 -36.78 26.60 16.20
C GLU A 356 -35.92 25.96 15.11
N PRO A 357 -36.15 26.31 13.83
CA PRO A 357 -35.28 25.86 12.75
C PRO A 357 -33.87 26.40 13.02
N ARG A 358 -32.94 25.49 13.35
CA ARG A 358 -31.52 25.81 13.54
C ARG A 358 -31.02 26.53 12.28
N CYS A 359 -30.74 27.83 12.40
CA CYS A 359 -30.08 28.58 11.34
C CYS A 359 -28.72 27.91 11.07
N SER A 360 -28.49 27.56 9.81
CA SER A 360 -27.38 26.73 9.29
C SER A 360 -26.01 27.42 9.30
N LEU A 361 -25.77 28.34 10.23
CA LEU A 361 -24.59 29.21 10.23
C LEU A 361 -23.97 29.39 11.63
N GLU A 362 -24.22 28.47 12.56
CA GLU A 362 -23.50 28.50 13.84
C GLU A 362 -22.09 27.93 13.63
N CYS A 363 -21.11 28.83 13.59
CA CYS A 363 -19.69 28.50 13.54
C CYS A 363 -19.18 28.32 14.98
N LYS A 364 -18.50 27.19 15.25
CA LYS A 364 -17.88 26.91 16.55
C LYS A 364 -16.45 26.43 16.34
N TYR A 365 -15.46 27.15 16.84
CA TYR A 365 -14.05 26.74 16.75
C TYR A 365 -13.76 25.48 17.59
N LEU A 366 -12.78 24.68 17.17
CA LEU A 366 -12.29 23.57 17.98
C LEU A 366 -11.57 24.11 19.22
N THR A 367 -11.94 23.60 20.38
CA THR A 367 -11.32 23.96 21.65
C THR A 367 -10.14 23.05 21.98
N SER A 368 -9.30 23.47 22.93
CA SER A 368 -8.19 22.63 23.43
C SER A 368 -8.63 21.25 23.95
N ALA A 369 -9.88 21.12 24.42
CA ALA A 369 -10.45 19.84 24.82
C ALA A 369 -10.76 18.96 23.60
N ASP A 370 -11.26 19.54 22.50
CA ASP A 370 -11.60 18.80 21.28
C ASP A 370 -10.33 18.25 20.61
N TYR A 371 -9.23 19.01 20.64
CA TYR A 371 -7.92 18.52 20.18
C TYR A 371 -7.38 17.37 21.05
N LYS A 372 -7.62 17.39 22.37
CA LYS A 372 -7.25 16.28 23.26
C LYS A 372 -8.06 15.02 22.94
N ASP A 373 -9.35 15.15 22.66
CA ASP A 373 -10.18 13.99 22.29
C ASP A 373 -9.82 13.47 20.88
N LEU A 374 -9.50 14.37 19.95
CA LEU A 374 -8.95 14.00 18.64
C LEU A 374 -7.62 13.24 18.79
N LEU A 375 -6.76 13.64 19.73
CA LEU A 375 -5.51 12.94 20.01
C LEU A 375 -5.78 11.53 20.55
N TRP A 376 -6.67 11.39 21.53
CA TRP A 376 -7.05 10.09 22.09
C TRP A 376 -7.61 9.16 21.02
N THR A 377 -8.55 9.64 20.22
CA THR A 377 -9.17 8.83 19.16
C THR A 377 -8.20 8.46 18.04
N THR A 378 -7.21 9.31 17.75
CA THR A 378 -6.17 9.02 16.74
C THR A 378 -5.14 8.01 17.26
N LEU A 379 -4.81 8.04 18.55
CA LEU A 379 -3.95 7.04 19.19
C LEU A 379 -4.54 5.62 19.10
N ALA A 380 -5.83 5.47 18.86
CA ALA A 380 -6.50 4.17 18.68
C ALA A 380 -5.99 3.37 17.48
N GLU A 381 -5.36 4.02 16.51
CA GLU A 381 -4.79 3.33 15.34
C GLU A 381 -3.63 2.40 15.74
N PHE A 382 -2.83 2.75 16.76
CA PHE A 382 -1.76 1.88 17.28
C PHE A 382 -2.26 0.53 17.81
N PRO A 383 -3.16 0.47 18.81
CA PRO A 383 -3.69 -0.80 19.29
C PRO A 383 -4.50 -1.51 18.18
N GLY A 384 -5.18 -0.78 17.29
CA GLY A 384 -5.84 -1.37 16.12
C GLY A 384 -4.89 -2.19 15.23
N LEU A 385 -3.72 -1.62 14.91
CA LEU A 385 -2.66 -2.31 14.14
C LEU A 385 -2.11 -3.55 14.86
N LEU A 386 -1.93 -3.48 16.19
CA LEU A 386 -1.42 -4.62 16.96
C LEU A 386 -2.47 -5.73 17.07
N ILE A 387 -3.72 -5.39 17.39
CA ILE A 387 -4.82 -6.35 17.50
C ILE A 387 -5.00 -7.09 16.19
N ILE A 388 -4.99 -6.36 15.06
CA ILE A 388 -5.22 -6.99 13.76
C ILE A 388 -4.05 -7.87 13.31
N LEU A 389 -2.81 -7.49 13.64
CA LEU A 389 -1.62 -8.29 13.36
C LEU A 389 -1.74 -9.69 13.98
N PHE A 390 -2.16 -9.78 15.25
CA PHE A 390 -2.39 -11.08 15.89
C PHE A 390 -3.67 -11.77 15.39
N ALA A 391 -4.74 -11.01 15.14
CA ALA A 391 -6.02 -11.56 14.71
C ALA A 391 -5.95 -12.20 13.30
N VAL A 392 -5.18 -11.62 12.38
CA VAL A 392 -5.06 -12.10 10.99
C VAL A 392 -4.43 -13.49 10.91
N ASP A 393 -3.50 -13.80 11.81
CA ASP A 393 -2.85 -15.11 11.88
C ASP A 393 -3.72 -16.17 12.56
N TYR A 394 -4.58 -15.78 13.50
CA TYR A 394 -5.45 -16.72 14.22
C TYR A 394 -6.81 -16.95 13.54
N LEU A 395 -7.48 -15.87 13.12
CA LEU A 395 -8.84 -15.89 12.58
C LEU A 395 -8.88 -16.02 11.05
N GLY A 396 -7.76 -15.77 10.38
CA GLY A 396 -7.70 -15.64 8.92
C GLY A 396 -8.08 -14.23 8.45
N ARG A 397 -7.82 -13.93 7.17
CA ARG A 397 -7.92 -12.57 6.63
C ARG A 397 -9.38 -12.19 6.42
N LYS A 398 -10.18 -13.12 5.90
CA LYS A 398 -11.59 -12.92 5.55
C LYS A 398 -12.44 -12.58 6.78
N LYS A 399 -12.32 -13.38 7.84
CA LYS A 399 -13.05 -13.19 9.09
C LYS A 399 -12.60 -11.92 9.81
N SER A 400 -11.30 -11.64 9.79
CA SER A 400 -10.75 -10.41 10.37
C SER A 400 -11.34 -9.15 9.74
N MET A 401 -11.43 -9.09 8.39
CA MET A 401 -12.08 -7.97 7.69
C MET A 401 -13.56 -7.84 8.07
N ALA A 402 -14.30 -8.94 8.10
CA ALA A 402 -15.73 -8.92 8.47
C ALA A 402 -15.95 -8.45 9.91
N ILE A 403 -15.14 -8.92 10.86
CA ILE A 403 -15.20 -8.51 12.27
C ILE A 403 -14.89 -7.02 12.40
N CYS A 404 -13.89 -6.50 11.67
CA CYS A 404 -13.55 -5.08 11.72
C CYS A 404 -14.73 -4.19 11.29
N PHE A 405 -15.39 -4.52 10.17
CA PHE A 405 -16.57 -3.78 9.73
C PHE A 405 -17.77 -3.93 10.68
N PHE A 406 -17.99 -5.13 11.22
CA PHE A 406 -19.06 -5.36 12.18
C PHE A 406 -18.84 -4.56 13.47
N MET A 407 -17.63 -4.60 14.03
CA MET A 407 -17.27 -3.84 15.23
C MET A 407 -17.32 -2.33 15.00
N PHE A 408 -16.90 -1.85 13.83
CA PHE A 408 -17.08 -0.46 13.44
C PHE A 408 -18.57 -0.06 13.48
N SER A 409 -19.43 -0.83 12.81
CA SER A 409 -20.89 -0.60 12.79
C SER A 409 -21.48 -0.60 14.20
N LEU A 410 -21.08 -1.56 15.04
CA LEU A 410 -21.53 -1.68 16.43
C LEU A 410 -21.15 -0.46 17.28
N CYS A 411 -19.96 0.10 17.06
CA CYS A 411 -19.50 1.30 17.79
C CYS A 411 -20.15 2.59 17.27
N ILE A 412 -20.66 2.61 16.03
CA ILE A 412 -21.40 3.75 15.49
C ILE A 412 -22.86 3.78 15.99
N LEU A 413 -23.48 2.65 16.33
CA LEU A 413 -24.87 2.59 16.79
C LEU A 413 -25.15 3.45 18.06
N PRO A 414 -24.32 3.43 19.12
CA PRO A 414 -24.51 4.29 20.28
C PRO A 414 -24.48 5.79 19.96
N LEU A 415 -23.84 6.21 18.86
CA LEU A 415 -23.78 7.63 18.44
C LEU A 415 -25.15 8.17 17.96
N TYR A 416 -26.14 7.31 17.75
CA TYR A 416 -27.54 7.74 17.51
C TYR A 416 -28.16 8.33 18.77
N ALA A 417 -27.76 7.83 19.93
CA ALA A 417 -28.20 8.38 21.19
C ALA A 417 -27.32 9.57 21.57
N CYS A 418 -27.92 10.51 22.29
CA CYS A 418 -27.20 11.57 22.98
C CYS A 418 -26.40 10.95 24.13
N ILE A 419 -25.13 10.61 23.87
CA ILE A 419 -24.21 10.02 24.84
C ILE A 419 -23.22 11.08 25.32
N GLY A 420 -22.70 10.93 26.54
CA GLY A 420 -21.73 11.88 27.09
C GLY A 420 -20.39 11.85 26.33
N ARG A 421 -19.67 12.99 26.35
CA ARG A 421 -18.38 13.21 25.68
C ARG A 421 -17.35 12.08 25.85
N VAL A 422 -17.22 11.56 27.06
CA VAL A 422 -16.30 10.45 27.38
C VAL A 422 -16.72 9.17 26.65
N ALA A 423 -18.00 8.83 26.67
CA ALA A 423 -18.52 7.66 25.98
C ALA A 423 -18.35 7.80 24.46
N LEU A 424 -18.63 8.99 23.91
CA LEU A 424 -18.41 9.30 22.50
C LEU A 424 -16.95 9.09 22.08
N THR A 425 -16.02 9.61 22.87
CA THR A 425 -14.58 9.43 22.64
C THR A 425 -14.19 7.95 22.66
N ILE A 426 -14.71 7.16 23.61
CA ILE A 426 -14.44 5.71 23.70
C ILE A 426 -14.99 4.96 22.48
N PHE A 427 -16.22 5.23 22.05
CA PHE A 427 -16.79 4.56 20.89
C PHE A 427 -16.06 4.91 19.59
N ILE A 428 -15.69 6.19 19.39
CA ILE A 428 -14.88 6.61 18.24
C ILE A 428 -13.49 5.97 18.29
N PHE A 429 -12.86 5.90 19.47
CA PHE A 429 -11.58 5.22 19.66
C PHE A 429 -11.67 3.78 19.17
N ILE A 430 -12.64 3.01 19.65
CA ILE A 430 -12.81 1.62 19.26
C ILE A 430 -13.12 1.49 17.76
N ALA A 431 -14.03 2.33 17.24
CA ALA A 431 -14.36 2.35 15.81
C ALA A 431 -13.12 2.61 14.93
N ARG A 432 -12.30 3.61 15.28
CA ARG A 432 -11.06 3.95 14.57
C ARG A 432 -10.03 2.82 14.61
N ALA A 433 -9.86 2.18 15.77
CA ALA A 433 -8.95 1.05 15.91
C ALA A 433 -9.30 -0.11 14.95
N PHE A 434 -10.58 -0.51 14.91
CA PHE A 434 -11.01 -1.62 14.06
C PHE A 434 -10.99 -1.27 12.57
N ILE A 435 -11.45 -0.08 12.18
CA ILE A 435 -11.48 0.27 10.75
C ILE A 435 -10.07 0.48 10.18
N SER A 436 -9.16 1.10 10.95
CA SER A 436 -7.75 1.27 10.54
C SER A 436 -7.03 -0.09 10.45
N GLY A 437 -7.19 -0.95 11.47
CA GLY A 437 -6.63 -2.30 11.45
C GLY A 437 -7.17 -3.13 10.28
N GLY A 438 -8.49 -3.17 10.10
CA GLY A 438 -9.13 -3.87 9.00
C GLY A 438 -8.67 -3.39 7.62
N TYR A 439 -8.40 -2.09 7.47
CA TYR A 439 -7.90 -1.55 6.22
C TYR A 439 -6.53 -2.15 5.87
N GLN A 440 -5.63 -2.38 6.84
CA GLN A 440 -4.35 -3.06 6.55
C GLN A 440 -4.53 -4.50 6.07
N VAL A 441 -5.54 -5.21 6.56
CA VAL A 441 -5.82 -6.59 6.12
C VAL A 441 -6.15 -6.63 4.63
N VAL A 442 -6.89 -5.65 4.10
CA VAL A 442 -7.24 -5.64 2.68
C VAL A 442 -6.02 -5.42 1.78
N PHE A 443 -5.04 -4.63 2.23
CA PHE A 443 -3.76 -4.44 1.53
C PHE A 443 -2.93 -5.73 1.48
N VAL A 444 -3.06 -6.61 2.47
CA VAL A 444 -2.39 -7.93 2.50
C VAL A 444 -3.17 -8.97 1.72
N TYR A 445 -4.50 -9.02 1.88
CA TYR A 445 -5.36 -10.03 1.25
C TYR A 445 -5.41 -9.88 -0.28
N THR A 446 -5.47 -8.66 -0.80
CA THR A 446 -5.59 -8.41 -2.24
C THR A 446 -4.44 -9.04 -3.06
N PRO A 447 -3.15 -8.82 -2.71
CA PRO A 447 -2.07 -9.47 -3.44
C PRO A 447 -1.96 -10.99 -3.19
N GLU A 448 -2.47 -11.50 -2.07
CA GLU A 448 -2.47 -12.94 -1.76
C GLU A 448 -3.49 -13.71 -2.62
N VAL A 449 -4.62 -13.08 -3.01
CA VAL A 449 -5.68 -13.74 -3.79
C VAL A 449 -5.41 -13.75 -5.29
N PHE A 450 -4.76 -12.72 -5.81
CA PHE A 450 -4.48 -12.63 -7.24
C PHE A 450 -3.13 -13.29 -7.60
N PRO A 451 -3.07 -14.06 -8.70
CA PRO A 451 -1.81 -14.61 -9.20
C PRO A 451 -0.88 -13.47 -9.63
N THR A 452 0.42 -13.73 -9.57
CA THR A 452 1.52 -12.80 -9.93
C THR A 452 1.26 -11.93 -11.15
N GLU A 453 0.72 -12.52 -12.23
CA GLU A 453 0.45 -11.87 -13.53
C GLU A 453 -0.59 -10.75 -13.45
N ILE A 454 -1.65 -10.93 -12.66
CA ILE A 454 -2.76 -9.94 -12.50
C ILE A 454 -2.72 -9.25 -11.14
N ARG A 455 -1.79 -9.61 -10.25
CA ARG A 455 -1.69 -9.09 -8.87
C ARG A 455 -1.61 -7.57 -8.80
N ALA A 456 -0.71 -6.97 -9.58
CA ALA A 456 -0.54 -5.52 -9.63
C ALA A 456 -1.80 -4.82 -10.17
N LEU A 457 -2.47 -5.44 -11.14
CA LEU A 457 -3.69 -4.93 -11.77
C LEU A 457 -4.90 -5.00 -10.82
N GLY A 458 -5.04 -6.11 -10.10
CA GLY A 458 -6.03 -6.30 -9.03
C GLY A 458 -5.87 -5.27 -7.93
N MET A 459 -4.65 -5.10 -7.40
CA MET A 459 -4.36 -4.08 -6.38
C MET A 459 -4.63 -2.65 -6.89
N GLY A 460 -4.22 -2.33 -8.12
CA GLY A 460 -4.42 -1.00 -8.72
C GLY A 460 -5.90 -0.64 -8.90
N THR A 461 -6.71 -1.56 -9.43
CA THR A 461 -8.15 -1.33 -9.62
C THR A 461 -8.90 -1.22 -8.28
N CYS A 462 -8.58 -2.08 -7.31
CA CYS A 462 -9.13 -1.99 -5.97
C CYS A 462 -8.79 -0.67 -5.28
N SER A 463 -7.53 -0.21 -5.41
CA SER A 463 -7.09 1.08 -4.89
C SER A 463 -7.86 2.25 -5.53
N ALA A 464 -8.13 2.20 -6.84
CA ALA A 464 -8.94 3.20 -7.52
C ALA A 464 -10.36 3.31 -6.94
N PHE A 465 -11.02 2.18 -6.65
CA PHE A 465 -12.33 2.17 -6.00
C PHE A 465 -12.29 2.68 -4.55
N ALA A 466 -11.21 2.42 -3.81
CA ALA A 466 -10.99 3.08 -2.52
C ALA A 466 -10.92 4.61 -2.64
N ARG A 467 -10.30 5.15 -3.69
CA ARG A 467 -10.28 6.61 -3.92
C ARG A 467 -11.67 7.18 -4.18
N ILE A 468 -12.56 6.43 -4.85
CA ILE A 468 -13.96 6.85 -5.02
C ILE A 468 -14.66 6.92 -3.65
N GLY A 469 -14.44 5.95 -2.77
CA GLY A 469 -14.97 5.99 -1.39
C GLY A 469 -14.46 7.19 -0.60
N ALA A 470 -13.15 7.45 -0.68
CA ALA A 470 -12.53 8.62 -0.06
C ALA A 470 -13.03 9.96 -0.66
N LEU A 471 -13.40 9.99 -1.94
CA LEU A 471 -13.95 11.18 -2.59
C LEU A 471 -15.37 11.52 -2.14
N ILE A 472 -16.20 10.50 -1.91
CA ILE A 472 -17.61 10.65 -1.50
C ILE A 472 -17.73 10.99 -0.02
N THR A 473 -16.81 10.47 0.81
CA THR A 473 -16.91 10.58 2.27
C THR A 473 -17.01 12.01 2.81
N PRO A 474 -16.35 13.06 2.27
CA PRO A 474 -16.46 14.39 2.83
C PRO A 474 -17.83 15.02 2.62
N PHE A 475 -18.51 14.72 1.51
CA PHE A 475 -19.89 15.15 1.32
C PHE A 475 -20.83 14.49 2.34
N VAL A 476 -20.56 13.23 2.70
CA VAL A 476 -21.34 12.53 3.74
C VAL A 476 -21.00 13.07 5.13
N ALA A 477 -19.72 13.10 5.50
CA ALA A 477 -19.27 13.52 6.83
C ALA A 477 -19.50 15.01 7.13
N GLN A 478 -19.36 15.91 6.15
CA GLN A 478 -19.37 17.36 6.38
C GLN A 478 -20.67 18.03 5.92
N VAL A 479 -21.33 17.56 4.85
CA VAL A 479 -22.58 18.14 4.34
C VAL A 479 -23.81 17.40 4.88
N LEU A 480 -23.84 16.08 4.75
CA LEU A 480 -25.00 15.29 5.18
C LEU A 480 -25.19 15.33 6.70
N LEU A 481 -24.10 15.37 7.46
CA LEU A 481 -24.14 15.43 8.92
C LEU A 481 -24.90 16.65 9.44
N ARG A 482 -24.69 17.81 8.79
CA ARG A 482 -25.35 19.07 9.15
C ARG A 482 -26.82 19.08 8.76
N THR A 483 -27.20 18.33 7.73
CA THR A 483 -28.61 18.13 7.36
C THR A 483 -29.30 17.15 8.32
N SER A 484 -28.69 16.00 8.56
CA SER A 484 -29.21 14.96 9.45
C SER A 484 -28.09 14.06 9.96
N MET A 485 -27.87 14.10 11.27
CA MET A 485 -26.94 13.22 11.97
C MET A 485 -27.32 11.75 11.80
N TYR A 486 -28.60 11.42 11.99
CA TYR A 486 -29.12 10.06 11.88
C TYR A 486 -28.89 9.45 10.50
N LEU A 487 -29.13 10.23 9.43
CA LEU A 487 -28.92 9.76 8.07
C LEU A 487 -27.44 9.49 7.80
N THR A 488 -26.55 10.35 8.27
CA THR A 488 -25.10 10.20 8.10
C THR A 488 -24.57 8.94 8.78
N LEU A 489 -24.95 8.72 10.04
CA LEU A 489 -24.60 7.51 10.78
C LEU A 489 -25.21 6.25 10.14
N SER A 490 -26.41 6.36 9.55
CA SER A 490 -27.07 5.25 8.83
C SER A 490 -26.31 4.85 7.58
N VAL A 491 -25.80 5.82 6.82
CA VAL A 491 -25.00 5.55 5.60
C VAL A 491 -23.70 4.84 5.96
N TYR A 492 -22.95 5.31 6.97
CA TYR A 492 -21.73 4.63 7.40
C TYR A 492 -22.01 3.23 7.93
N CYS A 493 -22.97 3.08 8.85
CA CYS A 493 -23.33 1.79 9.45
C CYS A 493 -23.86 0.79 8.40
N GLY A 494 -24.73 1.22 7.49
CA GLY A 494 -25.27 0.38 6.43
C GLY A 494 -24.19 -0.06 5.45
N CYS A 495 -23.31 0.85 5.03
CA CYS A 495 -22.19 0.55 4.15
C CYS A 495 -21.23 -0.47 4.79
N SER A 496 -20.86 -0.28 6.06
CA SER A 496 -19.98 -1.20 6.77
C SER A 496 -20.62 -2.57 7.02
N LEU A 497 -21.91 -2.65 7.35
CA LEU A 497 -22.60 -3.95 7.50
C LEU A 497 -22.66 -4.72 6.18
N LEU A 498 -22.95 -4.04 5.06
CA LEU A 498 -22.90 -4.65 3.74
C LEU A 498 -21.48 -5.11 3.40
N ALA A 499 -20.46 -4.34 3.77
CA ALA A 499 -19.06 -4.71 3.56
C ALA A 499 -18.62 -5.89 4.43
N ALA A 500 -19.16 -6.02 5.65
CA ALA A 500 -18.96 -7.19 6.49
C ALA A 500 -19.53 -8.46 5.83
N LEU A 501 -20.74 -8.38 5.28
CA LEU A 501 -21.35 -9.47 4.51
C LEU A 501 -20.54 -9.78 3.25
N ALA A 502 -20.13 -8.77 2.48
CA ALA A 502 -19.29 -8.94 1.30
C ALA A 502 -17.97 -9.65 1.64
N SER A 503 -17.36 -9.30 2.78
CA SER A 503 -16.15 -9.96 3.29
C SER A 503 -16.42 -11.44 3.59
N ILE A 504 -17.56 -11.79 4.19
CA ILE A 504 -17.96 -13.19 4.44
C ILE A 504 -18.28 -13.95 3.15
N PHE A 505 -18.67 -13.28 2.06
CA PHE A 505 -18.92 -13.91 0.77
C PHE A 505 -17.68 -14.08 -0.11
N LEU A 506 -16.51 -13.57 0.31
CA LEU A 506 -15.26 -13.81 -0.42
C LEU A 506 -15.01 -15.33 -0.56
N PRO A 507 -14.78 -15.84 -1.78
CA PRO A 507 -14.73 -17.29 -2.02
C PRO A 507 -13.44 -17.94 -1.50
N ILE A 508 -12.37 -17.18 -1.28
CA ILE A 508 -11.04 -17.70 -0.96
C ILE A 508 -10.56 -17.17 0.39
N GLU A 509 -10.08 -18.06 1.27
CA GLU A 509 -9.30 -17.70 2.45
C GLU A 509 -7.81 -17.90 2.14
N THR A 510 -6.97 -16.94 2.53
CA THR A 510 -5.53 -16.93 2.19
C THR A 510 -4.64 -17.36 3.35
N LEU A 511 -5.20 -17.58 4.54
CA LEU A 511 -4.47 -18.06 5.71
C LEU A 511 -3.64 -19.32 5.38
N GLY A 512 -2.32 -19.23 5.55
CA GLY A 512 -1.39 -20.34 5.37
C GLY A 512 -1.15 -20.78 3.93
N ARG A 513 -1.62 -20.01 2.92
CA ARG A 513 -1.35 -20.30 1.50
C ARG A 513 -0.07 -19.59 1.05
N SER A 514 0.75 -20.26 0.26
CA SER A 514 1.84 -19.61 -0.48
C SER A 514 1.26 -18.66 -1.54
N LEU A 515 1.99 -17.61 -1.87
CA LEU A 515 1.60 -16.68 -2.95
C LEU A 515 1.47 -17.48 -4.25
N GLN A 516 0.36 -17.33 -4.97
CA GLN A 516 0.18 -17.98 -6.27
C GLN A 516 1.22 -17.44 -7.26
N GLU A 517 2.08 -18.32 -7.76
CA GLU A 517 3.21 -17.98 -8.65
C GLU A 517 2.81 -17.93 -10.12
N SER A 518 1.75 -18.64 -10.53
CA SER A 518 1.15 -18.57 -11.87
C SER A 518 -0.29 -19.13 -11.89
N SER A 519 -1.09 -18.76 -12.90
CA SER A 519 -2.43 -19.33 -13.13
C SER A 519 -2.37 -20.82 -13.54
N LEU A 520 -1.22 -21.28 -14.06
CA LEU A 520 -0.97 -22.64 -14.53
C LEU A 520 -0.86 -23.67 -13.40
N ASP A 521 -0.63 -23.25 -12.16
CA ASP A 521 -0.61 -24.16 -11.01
C ASP A 521 -2.02 -24.53 -10.50
N SER A 522 -3.08 -23.88 -11.01
CA SER A 522 -4.46 -24.18 -10.63
C SER A 522 -5.07 -25.38 -11.37
N ASP A 523 -4.37 -25.91 -12.39
CA ASP A 523 -4.83 -27.03 -13.23
C ASP A 523 -4.12 -28.36 -12.93
N ARG A 524 -3.50 -28.51 -11.75
CA ARG A 524 -2.92 -29.78 -11.29
C ARG A 524 -3.51 -30.27 -9.97
#